data_AF-A0A922EWC5-F1
#
_entry.id   AF-A0A922EWC5-F1
#
_cell.length_a   1.000
_cell.length_b   1.000
_cell.length_c   1.000
_cell.angle_alpha   90.00
_cell.angle_beta   90.00
_cell.angle_gamma   90.00
#
_symmetry.space_group_name_H-M   'P 1'
#
loop_
_entity.id
_entity.type
_entity.pdbx_description
1 polymer ?
#
loop_
_entity_poly.entity_id
_entity_poly.type
_entity_poly.pdbx_seq_one_letter_code
_entity_poly.pdbx_strand_id
1 'polypeptide(L)'
;MNLERGFCTSGDGKKWLRTHVWHTKRFRMSKLWGFYVPLVLFMAGRGSRAVLKWFRQGVLVHDASYHVAVQLEGPEDSLMSVLKMVMAPSPSALSEAISHSVISGSIYGSAMLCHVGALVSQSIAPVTYMWRSVCQESGCGDAMNHNSDGGNRSEGSWCCSSSRQIWVWIHVSAVSEGLDALKLAC
;
A
#
# COMPACT_ATOMS: atom_id res chain seq x y z
N MET A 1 24.51 11.47 -8.61
CA MET A 1 23.75 12.07 -7.50
C MET A 1 22.35 11.44 -7.46
N ASN A 2 21.71 11.35 -6.30
CA ASN A 2 20.31 10.93 -6.20
C ASN A 2 19.40 12.08 -6.64
N LEU A 3 18.39 11.77 -7.45
CA LEU A 3 17.39 12.76 -7.89
C LEU A 3 16.40 13.06 -6.76
N GLU A 4 15.91 14.31 -6.67
CA GLU A 4 14.93 14.70 -5.63
C GLU A 4 13.62 13.90 -5.72
N ARG A 5 13.23 13.52 -6.93
CA ARG A 5 12.05 12.68 -7.22
C ARG A 5 12.43 11.53 -8.13
N GLY A 6 11.78 10.39 -7.96
CA GLY A 6 12.00 9.21 -8.80
C GLY A 6 13.31 8.46 -8.54
N PHE A 7 13.63 7.57 -9.48
CA PHE A 7 14.81 6.69 -9.46
C PHE A 7 15.81 7.10 -10.54
N CYS A 8 17.10 7.02 -10.25
CA CYS A 8 18.13 7.22 -11.26
C CYS A 8 18.12 6.06 -12.25
N THR A 9 18.32 6.33 -13.53
CA THR A 9 18.43 5.31 -14.58
C THR A 9 19.88 5.13 -15.00
N SER A 10 20.29 3.89 -15.17
CA SER A 10 21.58 3.50 -15.75
C SER A 10 21.49 3.49 -17.28
N GLY A 11 22.63 3.52 -17.96
CA GLY A 11 22.70 3.47 -19.44
C GLY A 11 22.08 2.21 -20.05
N ASP A 12 21.89 1.15 -19.26
CA ASP A 12 21.18 -0.08 -19.66
C ASP A 12 19.66 -0.04 -19.40
N GLY A 13 19.09 1.14 -19.15
CA GLY A 13 17.65 1.35 -18.96
C GLY A 13 17.09 0.91 -17.61
N LYS A 14 17.94 0.39 -16.71
CA LYS A 14 17.51 -0.10 -15.38
C LYS A 14 17.62 0.98 -14.32
N LYS A 15 16.68 0.94 -13.39
CA LYS A 15 16.54 1.92 -12.30
C LYS A 15 17.37 1.53 -11.08
N TRP A 16 17.91 2.53 -10.40
CA TRP A 16 18.61 2.40 -9.12
C TRP A 16 17.68 2.81 -8.00
N LEU A 17 17.57 1.94 -6.98
CA LEU A 17 16.95 2.34 -5.71
C LEU A 17 17.77 3.47 -5.07
N ARG A 18 17.14 4.30 -4.23
CA ARG A 18 17.84 5.43 -3.58
C ARG A 18 19.01 4.98 -2.70
N THR A 19 18.94 3.77 -2.18
CA THR A 19 19.96 3.12 -1.35
C THR A 19 20.99 2.33 -2.19
N HIS A 20 20.95 2.41 -3.53
CA HIS A 20 21.77 1.56 -4.42
C HIS A 20 23.26 1.64 -4.10
N VAL A 21 23.81 2.84 -3.90
CA VAL A 21 25.25 3.04 -3.56
C VAL A 21 25.63 2.37 -2.23
N TRP A 22 24.71 2.31 -1.27
CA TRP A 22 24.97 1.63 0.01
C TRP A 22 24.96 0.11 -0.18
N HIS A 23 24.02 -0.41 -0.96
CA HIS A 23 23.86 -1.83 -1.24
C HIS A 23 24.96 -2.38 -2.14
N THR A 24 25.40 -1.67 -3.19
CA THR A 24 26.47 -2.12 -4.09
C THR A 24 27.80 -2.40 -3.36
N LYS A 25 28.06 -1.69 -2.25
CA LYS A 25 29.26 -1.89 -1.43
C LYS A 25 29.22 -3.16 -0.58
N ARG A 26 28.05 -3.79 -0.39
CA ARG A 26 27.82 -4.89 0.57
C ARG A 26 27.20 -6.13 -0.06
N PHE A 27 26.51 -5.96 -1.17
CA PHE A 27 25.73 -6.99 -1.85
C PHE A 27 26.11 -7.06 -3.31
N ARG A 28 26.03 -8.26 -3.87
CA ARG A 28 25.96 -8.47 -5.30
C ARG A 28 24.60 -7.98 -5.79
N MET A 29 24.63 -6.93 -6.59
CA MET A 29 23.43 -6.40 -7.23
C MET A 29 23.05 -7.25 -8.43
N SER A 30 21.76 -7.60 -8.51
CA SER A 30 21.16 -8.32 -9.62
C SER A 30 20.15 -7.45 -10.34
N LYS A 31 19.98 -7.68 -11.63
CA LYS A 31 19.07 -6.91 -12.48
C LYS A 31 17.72 -7.61 -12.54
N LEU A 32 16.74 -7.15 -11.75
CA LEU A 32 15.41 -7.76 -11.63
C LEU A 32 14.31 -6.71 -11.77
N TRP A 33 13.26 -7.03 -12.52
CA TRP A 33 12.04 -6.22 -12.64
C TRP A 33 12.27 -4.75 -13.04
N GLY A 34 13.31 -4.50 -13.84
CA GLY A 34 13.72 -3.15 -14.25
C GLY A 34 14.56 -2.38 -13.22
N PHE A 35 14.97 -3.02 -12.12
CA PHE A 35 15.79 -2.44 -11.06
C PHE A 35 17.10 -3.20 -10.82
N TYR A 36 18.04 -2.54 -10.17
CA TYR A 36 19.16 -3.18 -9.49
C TYR A 36 18.81 -3.47 -8.03
N VAL A 37 18.66 -4.75 -7.70
CA VAL A 37 18.22 -5.23 -6.38
C VAL A 37 19.35 -6.04 -5.71
N PRO A 38 19.59 -5.86 -4.40
CA PRO A 38 20.58 -6.65 -3.66
C PRO A 38 20.08 -8.09 -3.47
N LEU A 39 20.84 -9.09 -3.93
CA LEU A 39 20.40 -10.50 -3.86
C LEU A 39 21.30 -11.38 -3.00
N VAL A 40 22.62 -11.19 -3.09
CA VAL A 40 23.59 -12.03 -2.37
C VAL A 40 24.54 -11.15 -1.57
N LEU A 41 24.74 -11.51 -0.29
CA LEU A 41 25.74 -10.86 0.55
C LEU A 41 27.15 -11.21 0.05
N PHE A 42 27.99 -10.20 -0.12
CA PHE A 42 29.34 -10.38 -0.65
C PHE A 42 30.32 -10.97 0.38
N MET A 43 29.99 -10.93 1.68
CA MET A 43 30.94 -11.29 2.75
C MET A 43 30.79 -12.74 3.23
N ALA A 44 31.93 -13.43 3.37
CA ALA A 44 32.03 -14.74 4.02
C ALA A 44 31.47 -14.69 5.46
N GLY A 45 30.76 -15.75 5.88
CA GLY A 45 30.15 -15.85 7.21
C GLY A 45 28.78 -15.16 7.39
N ARG A 46 28.28 -14.46 6.37
CA ARG A 46 26.96 -13.79 6.38
C ARG A 46 25.95 -14.48 5.45
N GLY A 47 25.99 -15.81 5.41
CA GLY A 47 25.07 -16.61 4.60
C GLY A 47 23.64 -16.62 5.14
N SER A 48 22.75 -17.36 4.49
CA SER A 48 21.33 -17.50 4.87
C SER A 48 21.11 -17.88 6.34
N ARG A 49 22.00 -18.71 6.92
CA ARG A 49 21.94 -19.08 8.36
C ARG A 49 22.17 -17.88 9.29
N ALA A 50 23.08 -16.98 8.95
CA ALA A 50 23.32 -15.77 9.73
C ALA A 50 22.12 -14.83 9.65
N VAL A 51 21.56 -14.66 8.44
CA VAL A 51 20.34 -13.87 8.22
C VAL A 51 19.17 -14.44 9.02
N LEU A 52 18.96 -15.76 9.00
CA LEU A 52 17.90 -16.41 9.78
C LEU A 52 18.12 -16.25 11.30
N LYS A 53 19.37 -16.35 11.77
CA LYS A 53 19.70 -16.11 13.18
C LYS A 53 19.38 -14.66 13.56
N TRP A 54 19.76 -13.68 12.74
CA TRP A 54 19.44 -12.27 12.99
C TRP A 54 17.94 -12.00 12.91
N PHE A 55 17.21 -12.65 12.00
CA PHE A 55 15.76 -12.54 11.93
C PHE A 55 15.07 -13.06 13.20
N ARG A 56 15.61 -14.15 13.81
CA ARG A 56 15.05 -14.75 15.03
C ARG A 56 15.47 -14.04 16.32
N GLN A 57 16.69 -13.51 16.38
CA GLN A 57 17.32 -13.05 17.64
C GLN A 57 17.70 -11.56 17.62
N GLY A 58 17.39 -10.84 16.55
CA GLY A 58 17.79 -9.46 16.36
C GLY A 58 16.86 -8.73 15.40
N VAL A 59 17.41 -7.77 14.67
CA VAL A 59 16.67 -6.90 13.76
C VAL A 59 17.23 -7.05 12.35
N LEU A 60 16.32 -7.19 11.38
CA LEU A 60 16.64 -7.19 9.96
C LEU A 60 15.86 -6.09 9.27
N VAL A 61 16.53 -5.30 8.44
CA VAL A 61 15.91 -4.27 7.60
C VAL A 61 16.07 -4.67 6.14
N HIS A 62 14.99 -4.60 5.38
CA HIS A 62 14.95 -4.89 3.95
C HIS A 62 14.44 -3.66 3.19
N ASP A 63 15.12 -3.30 2.10
CA ASP A 63 14.66 -2.23 1.22
C ASP A 63 13.68 -2.78 0.17
N ALA A 64 12.38 -2.49 0.37
CA ALA A 64 11.29 -2.88 -0.51
C ALA A 64 10.78 -1.72 -1.38
N SER A 65 11.57 -0.65 -1.58
CA SER A 65 11.14 0.58 -2.26
C SER A 65 10.74 0.40 -3.75
N TYR A 66 10.90 -0.79 -4.30
CA TYR A 66 10.43 -1.16 -5.64
C TYR A 66 8.92 -1.50 -5.70
N HIS A 67 8.20 -1.53 -4.58
CA HIS A 67 6.73 -1.63 -4.60
C HIS A 67 6.12 -0.30 -5.03
N VAL A 68 5.06 -0.38 -5.82
CA VAL A 68 4.31 0.80 -6.29
C VAL A 68 3.02 0.89 -5.50
N ALA A 69 2.79 2.05 -4.88
CA ALA A 69 1.54 2.35 -4.20
C ALA A 69 0.55 2.96 -5.20
N VAL A 70 -0.61 2.34 -5.35
CA VAL A 70 -1.73 2.83 -6.15
C VAL A 70 -2.79 3.36 -5.19
N GLN A 71 -3.22 4.62 -5.39
CA GLN A 71 -4.30 5.22 -4.62
C GLN A 71 -5.61 5.09 -5.40
N LEU A 72 -6.64 4.54 -4.76
CA LEU A 72 -8.01 4.60 -5.23
C LEU A 72 -8.80 5.55 -4.32
N GLU A 73 -9.66 6.36 -4.91
CA GLU A 73 -10.44 7.37 -4.21
C GLU A 73 -11.87 7.40 -4.74
N GLY A 74 -12.84 7.44 -3.83
CA GLY A 74 -14.25 7.45 -4.18
C GLY A 74 -15.17 7.10 -3.01
N PRO A 75 -16.48 6.92 -3.25
CA PRO A 75 -17.42 6.45 -2.24
C PRO A 75 -17.00 5.08 -1.70
N GLU A 76 -17.22 4.85 -0.40
CA GLU A 76 -16.85 3.60 0.27
C GLU A 76 -17.46 2.37 -0.42
N ASP A 77 -18.76 2.43 -0.76
CA ASP A 77 -19.48 1.35 -1.43
C ASP A 77 -18.91 1.01 -2.81
N SER A 78 -18.55 2.03 -3.59
CA SER A 78 -17.94 1.87 -4.91
C SER A 78 -16.56 1.23 -4.80
N LEU A 79 -15.72 1.71 -3.88
CA LEU A 79 -14.40 1.12 -3.63
C LEU A 79 -14.52 -0.34 -3.18
N MET A 80 -15.45 -0.63 -2.27
CA MET A 80 -15.69 -2.01 -1.82
C MET A 80 -16.17 -2.92 -2.95
N SER A 81 -16.98 -2.41 -3.88
CA SER A 81 -17.39 -3.15 -5.08
C SER A 81 -16.19 -3.49 -5.97
N VAL A 82 -15.32 -2.50 -6.26
CA VAL A 82 -14.08 -2.68 -7.03
C VAL A 82 -13.19 -3.74 -6.37
N LEU A 83 -12.94 -3.63 -5.06
CA LEU A 83 -12.09 -4.58 -4.33
C LEU A 83 -12.67 -5.99 -4.32
N LYS A 84 -14.00 -6.15 -4.24
CA LYS A 84 -14.66 -7.46 -4.35
C LYS A 84 -14.46 -8.12 -5.70
N MET A 85 -14.38 -7.34 -6.78
CA MET A 85 -14.19 -7.87 -8.14
C MET A 85 -12.75 -8.29 -8.43
N VAL A 86 -11.76 -7.64 -7.81
CA VAL A 86 -10.34 -7.84 -8.13
C VAL A 86 -9.50 -8.46 -7.02
N MET A 87 -9.99 -8.60 -5.78
CA MET A 87 -9.21 -9.13 -4.67
C MET A 87 -9.78 -10.44 -4.09
N ALA A 88 -8.90 -11.41 -3.86
CA ALA A 88 -9.19 -12.68 -3.21
C ALA A 88 -8.22 -12.96 -2.04
N PRO A 89 -8.69 -13.10 -0.79
CA PRO A 89 -10.05 -12.83 -0.33
C PRO A 89 -10.37 -11.33 -0.39
N SER A 90 -11.64 -11.00 -0.62
CA SER A 90 -12.10 -9.63 -0.52
C SER A 90 -12.14 -9.18 0.95
N PRO A 91 -12.00 -7.87 1.26
CA PRO A 91 -12.03 -7.38 2.64
C PRO A 91 -13.32 -7.76 3.36
N SER A 92 -14.44 -7.87 2.64
CA SER A 92 -15.74 -8.29 3.18
C SER A 92 -15.86 -9.78 3.50
N ALA A 93 -14.96 -10.62 2.99
CA ALA A 93 -14.96 -12.06 3.28
C ALA A 93 -14.24 -12.38 4.61
N LEU A 94 -13.61 -11.38 5.24
CA LEU A 94 -12.98 -11.52 6.55
C LEU A 94 -14.02 -11.46 7.68
N SER A 95 -13.64 -11.96 8.86
CA SER A 95 -14.46 -11.81 10.08
C SER A 95 -14.83 -10.34 10.31
N GLU A 96 -16.05 -10.09 10.76
CA GLU A 96 -16.62 -8.74 10.92
C GLU A 96 -15.71 -7.78 11.68
N ALA A 97 -15.07 -8.25 12.77
CA ALA A 97 -14.14 -7.46 13.56
C ALA A 97 -12.87 -7.04 12.78
N ILE A 98 -12.36 -7.94 11.93
CA ILE A 98 -11.17 -7.69 11.09
C ILE A 98 -11.55 -6.74 9.96
N SER A 99 -12.68 -7.00 9.30
CA SER A 99 -13.21 -6.15 8.23
C SER A 99 -13.40 -4.71 8.70
N HIS A 100 -14.00 -4.51 9.87
CA HIS A 100 -14.19 -3.18 10.44
C HIS A 100 -12.85 -2.50 10.77
N SER A 101 -11.89 -3.23 11.32
CA SER A 101 -10.55 -2.70 11.64
C SER A 101 -9.73 -2.34 10.39
N VAL A 102 -9.92 -3.08 9.30
CA VAL A 102 -9.30 -2.80 8.00
C VAL A 102 -9.91 -1.55 7.38
N ILE A 103 -11.25 -1.47 7.31
CA ILE A 103 -11.98 -0.35 6.69
C ILE A 103 -11.78 0.95 7.49
N SER A 104 -11.69 0.88 8.82
CA SER A 104 -11.37 2.04 9.66
C SER A 104 -9.93 2.55 9.49
N GLY A 105 -9.06 1.79 8.81
CA GLY A 105 -7.65 2.11 8.64
C GLY A 105 -6.78 1.80 9.87
N SER A 106 -7.27 1.00 10.82
CA SER A 106 -6.52 0.62 12.02
C SER A 106 -5.47 -0.45 11.73
N ILE A 107 -5.76 -1.31 10.76
CA ILE A 107 -4.83 -2.35 10.27
C ILE A 107 -4.78 -2.35 8.75
N TYR A 108 -3.68 -2.85 8.19
CA TYR A 108 -3.59 -3.15 6.76
C TYR A 108 -4.07 -4.58 6.48
N GLY A 109 -4.52 -4.82 5.26
CA GLY A 109 -4.91 -6.13 4.75
C GLY A 109 -3.92 -6.67 3.71
N SER A 110 -4.02 -7.95 3.41
CA SER A 110 -3.31 -8.58 2.29
C SER A 110 -4.29 -9.44 1.50
N ALA A 111 -4.15 -9.44 0.17
CA ALA A 111 -4.99 -10.21 -0.74
C ALA A 111 -4.20 -10.61 -1.98
N MET A 112 -4.74 -11.53 -2.77
CA MET A 112 -4.32 -11.76 -4.15
C MET A 112 -5.13 -10.84 -5.07
N LEU A 113 -4.45 -10.05 -5.88
CA LEU A 113 -5.05 -9.33 -6.99
C LEU A 113 -5.30 -10.31 -8.13
N CYS A 114 -6.48 -10.26 -8.73
CA CYS A 114 -6.96 -11.12 -9.80
C CYS A 114 -7.59 -10.28 -10.92
N HIS A 115 -7.73 -10.85 -12.10
CA HIS A 115 -8.51 -10.23 -13.17
C HIS A 115 -9.99 -10.11 -12.78
N VAL A 116 -10.67 -9.10 -13.35
CA VAL A 116 -12.09 -8.82 -13.09
C VAL A 116 -12.95 -10.04 -13.42
N GLY A 117 -13.72 -10.51 -12.44
CA GLY A 117 -14.66 -11.62 -12.62
C GLY A 117 -14.02 -13.00 -12.72
N ALA A 118 -12.71 -13.12 -12.47
CA ALA A 118 -12.04 -14.42 -12.50
C ALA A 118 -12.25 -15.21 -11.20
N LEU A 119 -12.55 -16.51 -11.34
CA LEU A 119 -12.27 -17.48 -10.27
C LEU A 119 -10.75 -17.51 -10.01
N VAL A 120 -10.36 -18.02 -8.84
CA VAL A 120 -8.99 -18.13 -8.26
C VAL A 120 -7.86 -18.54 -9.24
N SER A 121 -8.17 -19.05 -10.43
CA SER A 121 -7.22 -19.44 -11.49
C SER A 121 -6.58 -18.31 -12.31
N GLN A 122 -7.03 -17.05 -12.23
CA GLN A 122 -6.39 -15.91 -12.91
C GLN A 122 -5.85 -14.86 -11.92
N SER A 123 -4.98 -15.31 -11.00
CA SER A 123 -4.30 -14.43 -10.05
C SER A 123 -3.13 -13.69 -10.70
N ILE A 124 -3.03 -12.40 -10.45
CA ILE A 124 -1.97 -11.50 -10.93
C ILE A 124 -0.82 -11.46 -9.93
N ALA A 125 -1.06 -10.98 -8.70
CA ALA A 125 -0.01 -10.80 -7.71
C ALA A 125 -0.55 -10.67 -6.28
N PRO A 126 0.23 -11.04 -5.25
CA PRO A 126 -0.07 -10.67 -3.88
C PRO A 126 0.06 -9.14 -3.72
N VAL A 127 -0.90 -8.55 -3.02
CA VAL A 127 -0.96 -7.13 -2.74
C VAL A 127 -1.23 -6.89 -1.26
N THR A 128 -0.63 -5.83 -0.73
CA THR A 128 -0.97 -5.28 0.58
C THR A 128 -1.81 -4.05 0.36
N TYR A 129 -2.81 -3.82 1.18
CA TYR A 129 -3.65 -2.62 1.06
C TYR A 129 -3.98 -2.03 2.42
N MET A 130 -4.26 -0.73 2.45
CA MET A 130 -4.58 -0.01 3.67
C MET A 130 -5.53 1.13 3.37
N TRP A 131 -6.62 1.22 4.15
CA TRP A 131 -7.53 2.34 4.11
C TRP A 131 -6.92 3.53 4.85
N ARG A 132 -7.11 4.74 4.31
CA ARG A 132 -6.81 5.96 5.04
C ARG A 132 -7.75 6.03 6.25
N SER A 133 -7.17 6.21 7.43
CA SER A 133 -7.93 6.39 8.66
C SER A 133 -8.91 7.56 8.54
N VAL A 134 -10.10 7.37 9.12
CA VAL A 134 -11.08 8.44 9.29
C VAL A 134 -10.54 9.37 10.37
N CYS A 135 -9.82 10.41 10.00
CA CYS A 135 -9.70 11.53 10.91
C CYS A 135 -11.10 12.10 11.06
N GLN A 136 -11.74 11.85 12.21
CA GLN A 136 -12.75 12.80 12.67
C GLN A 136 -12.04 14.15 12.64
N GLU A 137 -12.57 15.09 11.88
CA GLU A 137 -12.23 16.50 12.06
C GLU A 137 -12.67 16.83 13.50
N SER A 138 -11.78 16.57 14.45
CA SER A 138 -11.89 17.11 15.79
C SER A 138 -11.85 18.60 15.60
N GLY A 139 -12.99 19.26 15.79
CA GLY A 139 -13.13 20.70 15.73
C GLY A 139 -12.06 21.38 16.57
N CYS A 140 -10.99 21.81 15.93
CA CYS A 140 -10.06 22.79 16.46
C CYS A 140 -10.69 24.16 16.21
N GLY A 141 -11.67 24.49 17.04
CA GLY A 141 -12.39 25.75 17.02
C GLY A 141 -12.84 26.16 18.42
N ASP A 142 -12.08 25.83 19.46
CA ASP A 142 -12.26 26.46 20.78
C ASP A 142 -11.69 27.88 20.73
N ALA A 143 -12.49 28.79 20.17
CA ALA A 143 -12.45 30.20 20.48
C ALA A 143 -13.69 30.53 21.32
N MET A 144 -13.46 30.93 22.57
CA MET A 144 -14.43 31.46 23.53
C MET A 144 -15.51 32.37 22.90
N ASN A 145 -16.80 32.15 23.21
CA ASN A 145 -17.59 33.05 24.08
C ASN A 145 -19.13 32.82 24.06
N HIS A 146 -19.68 32.83 25.27
CA HIS A 146 -20.97 33.36 25.76
C HIS A 146 -22.34 32.87 25.24
N ASN A 147 -23.16 32.50 26.24
CA ASN A 147 -24.62 32.45 26.30
C ASN A 147 -25.37 33.31 25.26
N SER A 148 -26.37 32.73 24.60
CA SER A 148 -27.79 33.10 24.75
C SER A 148 -28.68 32.28 23.81
N ASP A 149 -29.75 31.74 24.40
CA ASP A 149 -31.13 31.70 23.92
C ASP A 149 -31.54 30.96 22.62
N GLY A 150 -32.74 30.39 22.72
CA GLY A 150 -33.30 29.37 21.83
C GLY A 150 -33.65 29.82 20.43
N GLY A 151 -33.61 28.85 19.51
CA GLY A 151 -34.12 28.96 18.16
C GLY A 151 -33.77 27.72 17.35
N ASN A 152 -34.79 27.04 16.82
CA ASN A 152 -34.73 25.82 16.00
C ASN A 152 -33.41 25.62 15.24
N ARG A 153 -32.62 24.65 15.69
CA ARG A 153 -31.54 24.11 14.87
C ARG A 153 -32.16 23.25 13.78
N SER A 154 -32.32 23.86 12.61
CA SER A 154 -32.48 23.18 11.34
C SER A 154 -31.56 21.96 11.32
N GLU A 155 -32.11 20.78 11.03
CA GLU A 155 -31.35 19.57 10.75
C GLU A 155 -30.44 19.85 9.56
N GLY A 156 -29.24 20.35 9.86
CA GLY A 156 -28.14 20.41 8.94
C GLY A 156 -27.77 18.98 8.63
N SER A 157 -28.38 18.45 7.58
CA SER A 157 -27.90 17.30 6.83
C SER A 157 -26.47 17.63 6.39
N TRP A 158 -25.50 17.39 7.27
CA TRP A 158 -24.12 17.23 6.86
C TRP A 158 -24.01 15.86 6.20
N CYS A 159 -24.54 15.79 4.98
CA CYS A 159 -24.23 14.73 4.06
C CYS A 159 -22.76 14.94 3.65
N CYS A 160 -21.84 14.53 4.53
CA CYS A 160 -20.45 14.43 4.16
C CYS A 160 -20.36 13.24 3.21
N SER A 161 -20.47 13.52 1.90
CA SER A 161 -20.11 12.60 0.82
C SER A 161 -18.59 12.35 0.89
N SER A 162 -18.14 11.72 1.97
CA SER A 162 -16.73 11.61 2.29
C SER A 162 -16.11 10.58 1.35
N SER A 163 -15.39 11.08 0.36
CA SER A 163 -14.52 10.23 -0.45
C SER A 163 -13.56 9.52 0.50
N ARG A 164 -13.53 8.19 0.40
CA ARG A 164 -12.55 7.36 1.07
C ARG A 164 -11.34 7.22 0.17
N GLN A 165 -10.20 6.93 0.79
CA GLN A 165 -8.97 6.63 0.06
C GLN A 165 -8.41 5.30 0.55
N ILE A 166 -7.94 4.48 -0.39
CA ILE A 166 -7.25 3.23 -0.12
C ILE A 166 -5.96 3.20 -0.93
N TRP A 167 -4.88 2.72 -0.32
CA TRP A 167 -3.62 2.45 -0.99
C TRP A 167 -3.45 0.95 -1.18
N VAL A 168 -3.04 0.56 -2.38
CA VAL A 168 -2.71 -0.82 -2.75
C VAL A 168 -1.25 -0.85 -3.19
N TRP A 169 -0.41 -1.57 -2.46
CA TRP A 169 0.98 -1.81 -2.82
C TRP A 169 1.07 -3.04 -3.72
N ILE A 170 1.54 -2.80 -4.95
CA ILE A 170 1.72 -3.82 -5.97
C ILE A 170 3.22 -3.94 -6.27
N HIS A 171 3.68 -5.17 -6.41
CA HIS A 171 5.04 -5.43 -6.84
C HIS A 171 5.26 -4.93 -8.28
N VAL A 172 6.40 -4.30 -8.56
CA VAL A 172 6.64 -3.68 -9.88
C VAL A 172 6.61 -4.64 -11.07
N SER A 173 6.85 -5.94 -10.86
CA SER A 173 6.72 -6.95 -11.91
C SER A 173 5.29 -7.12 -12.42
N ALA A 174 4.30 -6.80 -11.59
CA ALA A 174 2.88 -6.99 -11.88
C ALA A 174 2.10 -5.67 -11.90
N VAL A 175 2.80 -4.52 -11.86
CA VAL A 175 2.14 -3.22 -11.74
C VAL A 175 1.33 -2.85 -12.98
N SER A 176 1.79 -3.19 -14.18
CA SER A 176 1.06 -2.90 -15.42
C SER A 176 -0.25 -3.67 -15.47
N GLU A 177 -0.17 -4.99 -15.29
CA GLU A 177 -1.31 -5.90 -15.30
C GLU A 177 -2.27 -5.61 -14.15
N GLY A 178 -1.75 -5.32 -12.96
CA GLY A 178 -2.56 -4.97 -11.80
C GLY A 178 -3.28 -3.63 -11.95
N LEU A 179 -2.64 -2.62 -12.55
CA LEU A 179 -3.30 -1.35 -12.87
C LEU A 179 -4.40 -1.51 -13.92
N ASP A 180 -4.18 -2.34 -14.93
CA ASP A 180 -5.18 -2.60 -15.96
C ASP A 180 -6.39 -3.34 -15.37
N ALA A 181 -6.17 -4.32 -14.48
CA ALA A 181 -7.25 -4.98 -13.75
C ALA A 181 -8.06 -3.99 -12.88
N LEU A 182 -7.39 -3.09 -12.17
CA LEU A 182 -8.06 -2.05 -11.38
C LEU A 182 -8.85 -1.08 -12.26
N LYS A 183 -8.29 -0.64 -13.40
CA LYS A 183 -8.99 0.24 -14.35
C LYS A 183 -10.22 -0.39 -14.98
N LEU A 184 -10.19 -1.70 -15.23
CA LEU A 184 -11.33 -2.43 -15.77
C LEU A 184 -12.45 -2.62 -14.75
N ALA A 185 -12.12 -2.57 -13.46
CA ALA A 185 -13.07 -2.71 -12.36
C ALA A 185 -13.72 -1.39 -11.94
N CYS A 186 -13.09 -0.25 -12.25
CA CYS A 186 -13.61 1.10 -12.02
C CYS A 186 -14.58 1.52 -13.12
#